data_AF-A0A395GWU6-F1
#
_entry.id   AF-A0A395GWU6-F1
#
_cell.length_a   1.000
_cell.length_b   1.000
_cell.length_c   1.000
_cell.angle_alpha   90.00
_cell.angle_beta   90.00
_cell.angle_gamma   90.00
#
_symmetry.space_group_name_H-M   'P 1'
#
loop_
_entity.id
_entity.type
_entity.pdbx_description
1 polymer ?
#
loop_
_entity_poly.entity_id
_entity_poly.type
_entity_poly.pdbx_seq_one_letter_code
_entity_poly.pdbx_strand_id
1 'polypeptide(L)'
;MAMRAFSSTAGQLKQLNWSLYGTTIDVNWLIQQIERSIDEVPGLRARVVSAQVIGNPHPTPNRNDPYHGSVVLLDKEGKRVTSAHAYLNGYVKFSRETAFKPVKLPPIPGAPVFPPEGIETVKSSSPSGSNQSTSKTGKK
;
A
#
# COMPACT_ATOMS: atom_id res chain seq x y z
N MET A 1 33.45 -26.41 -3.49
CA MET A 1 32.07 -25.89 -3.29
C MET A 1 32.18 -24.39 -3.04
N ALA A 2 31.87 -23.56 -4.03
CA ALA A 2 31.94 -22.10 -3.86
C ALA A 2 30.64 -21.60 -3.24
N MET A 3 30.71 -21.07 -2.01
CA MET A 3 29.58 -20.42 -1.37
C MET A 3 29.35 -19.09 -2.09
N ARG A 4 28.24 -18.99 -2.83
CA ARG A 4 27.76 -17.73 -3.39
C ARG A 4 27.36 -16.84 -2.22
N ALA A 5 28.22 -15.90 -1.86
CA ALA A 5 27.88 -14.84 -0.92
C ALA A 5 26.70 -14.06 -1.52
N PHE A 6 25.51 -14.23 -0.94
CA PHE A 6 24.40 -13.31 -1.15
C PHE A 6 24.80 -11.99 -0.49
N SER A 7 25.39 -11.09 -1.28
CA SER A 7 25.55 -9.70 -0.88
C SER A 7 24.18 -9.06 -0.86
N SER A 8 23.48 -9.18 0.28
CA SER A 8 22.38 -8.28 0.60
C SER A 8 23.02 -6.93 0.93
N THR A 9 23.36 -6.16 -0.10
CA THR A 9 23.65 -4.75 0.09
C THR A 9 22.33 -4.13 0.55
N ALA A 10 22.14 -4.03 1.86
CA ALA A 10 21.11 -3.19 2.44
C ALA A 10 21.50 -1.75 2.11
N GLY A 11 21.23 -1.34 0.86
CA GLY A 11 21.37 0.03 0.44
C GLY A 11 20.56 0.87 1.40
N GLN A 12 21.20 1.86 2.00
CA GLN A 12 20.52 2.79 2.90
C GLN A 12 19.42 3.46 2.07
N LEU A 13 18.17 3.06 2.36
CA LEU A 13 16.98 3.56 1.68
C LEU A 13 17.01 5.07 1.76
N LYS A 14 16.71 5.73 0.63
CA LYS A 14 16.64 7.18 0.63
C LYS A 14 15.48 7.61 1.53
N GLN A 15 15.82 8.14 2.70
CA GLN A 15 14.83 8.76 3.59
C GLN A 15 14.40 10.10 2.99
N LEU A 16 13.16 10.15 2.52
CA LEU A 16 12.55 11.40 2.05
C LEU A 16 11.93 12.16 3.22
N ASN A 17 11.80 13.47 3.06
CA ASN A 17 10.94 14.24 3.96
C ASN A 17 9.48 14.01 3.56
N TRP A 18 8.73 13.34 4.42
CA TRP A 18 7.33 12.96 4.17
C TRP A 18 6.36 13.96 4.79
N SER A 19 5.27 14.21 4.06
CA SER A 19 4.09 14.88 4.57
C SER A 19 2.84 14.07 4.22
N LEU A 20 1.84 14.13 5.09
CA LEU A 20 0.58 13.40 4.96
C LEU A 20 -0.54 14.41 4.71
N TYR A 21 -1.21 14.30 3.57
CA TYR A 21 -2.26 15.24 3.18
C TYR A 21 -3.61 14.53 3.14
N GLY A 22 -4.41 14.71 4.20
CA GLY A 22 -5.71 14.04 4.33
C GLY A 22 -5.62 12.54 4.61
N THR A 23 -4.44 12.03 4.97
CA THR A 23 -4.24 10.64 5.39
C THR A 23 -4.56 10.49 6.89
N THR A 24 -5.41 9.54 7.22
CA THR A 24 -5.88 9.26 8.60
C THR A 24 -5.55 7.85 9.08
N ILE A 25 -4.89 7.04 8.24
CA ILE A 25 -4.50 5.66 8.54
C ILE A 25 -2.98 5.51 8.50
N ASP A 26 -2.46 4.45 9.12
CA ASP A 26 -1.04 4.11 8.94
C ASP A 26 -0.75 3.75 7.48
N VAL A 27 0.26 4.42 6.92
CA VAL A 27 0.70 4.26 5.53
C VAL A 27 2.19 3.96 5.44
N ASN A 28 2.76 3.38 6.50
CA ASN A 28 4.19 3.09 6.56
C ASN A 28 4.62 2.12 5.42
N TRP A 29 3.73 1.18 5.06
CA TRP A 29 3.95 0.29 3.91
C TRP A 29 4.13 1.06 2.59
N LEU A 30 3.36 2.13 2.39
CA LEU A 30 3.39 2.95 1.17
C LEU A 30 4.70 3.75 1.11
N ILE A 31 5.06 4.37 2.22
CA ILE A 31 6.29 5.14 2.37
C ILE A 31 7.50 4.27 2.03
N GLN A 32 7.64 3.11 2.68
CA GLN A 32 8.74 2.19 2.45
C GLN A 32 8.78 1.67 1.01
N GLN A 33 7.61 1.35 0.44
CA GLN A 33 7.52 0.87 -0.94
C GLN A 33 8.01 1.93 -1.93
N ILE A 34 7.66 3.19 -1.73
CA ILE A 34 8.09 4.30 -2.59
C ILE A 34 9.59 4.57 -2.44
N GLU A 35 10.12 4.61 -1.21
CA GLU A 35 11.55 4.85 -1.00
C GLU A 35 12.41 3.77 -1.67
N ARG A 36 12.02 2.49 -1.54
CA ARG A 36 12.69 1.40 -2.25
C ARG A 36 12.60 1.55 -3.77
N SER A 37 11.45 1.99 -4.28
CA SER A 37 11.23 2.09 -5.72
C SER A 37 12.00 3.24 -6.36
N ILE A 38 12.29 4.31 -5.62
CA ILE A 38 13.06 5.45 -6.12
C ILE A 38 14.51 5.07 -6.45
N ASP A 39 15.07 4.12 -5.71
CA ASP A 39 16.44 3.65 -5.90
C ASP A 39 16.60 2.82 -7.19
N GLU A 40 15.51 2.20 -7.63
CA GLU A 40 15.46 1.40 -8.86
C GLU A 40 15.22 2.24 -10.12
N VAL A 41 14.82 3.51 -9.98
CA VAL A 41 14.51 4.38 -11.13
C VAL A 41 15.69 5.31 -11.42
N PRO A 42 16.38 5.15 -12.57
CA PRO A 42 17.51 5.98 -12.94
C PRO A 42 17.20 7.48 -12.87
N GLY A 43 18.04 8.23 -12.16
CA GLY A 43 17.93 9.67 -12.02
C GLY A 43 16.81 10.16 -11.10
N LEU A 44 15.92 9.30 -10.59
CA LEU A 44 14.87 9.72 -9.66
C LEU A 44 15.43 9.97 -8.26
N ARG A 45 16.29 9.07 -7.75
CA ARG A 45 16.96 9.22 -6.45
C ARG A 45 17.69 10.55 -6.31
N ALA A 46 18.36 11.04 -7.36
CA ALA A 46 19.09 12.31 -7.29
C ALA A 46 18.19 13.55 -7.24
N ARG A 47 16.95 13.46 -7.76
CA ARG A 47 16.06 14.61 -7.97
C ARG A 47 15.04 14.80 -6.86
N VAL A 48 14.56 13.71 -6.27
CA VAL A 48 13.50 13.74 -5.25
C VAL A 48 14.10 13.93 -3.87
N VAL A 49 13.59 14.85 -3.05
CA VAL A 49 14.04 15.06 -1.66
C VAL A 49 12.92 15.01 -0.63
N SER A 50 11.68 15.19 -1.08
CA SER A 50 10.49 15.11 -0.26
C SER A 50 9.35 14.45 -1.02
N ALA A 51 8.38 13.94 -0.28
CA ALA A 51 7.19 13.31 -0.83
C ALA A 51 5.96 13.64 0.00
N GLN A 52 4.80 13.58 -0.65
CA GLN A 52 3.50 13.78 -0.02
C GLN A 52 2.62 12.57 -0.29
N VAL A 53 2.02 12.01 0.75
CA VAL A 53 0.92 11.04 0.61
C VAL A 53 -0.37 11.82 0.41
N ILE A 54 -1.16 11.44 -0.60
CA ILE A 54 -2.41 12.10 -0.95
C ILE A 54 -3.59 11.23 -0.57
N GLY A 55 -4.29 11.61 0.49
CA GLY A 55 -5.45 10.91 1.02
C GLY A 55 -5.12 9.56 1.62
N ASN A 56 -6.17 8.79 1.91
CA ASN A 56 -6.04 7.38 2.28
C ASN A 56 -5.90 6.52 1.02
N PRO A 57 -5.07 5.45 1.06
CA PRO A 57 -5.08 4.43 0.03
C PRO A 57 -6.49 3.85 -0.19
N HIS A 58 -6.87 3.68 -1.45
CA HIS A 58 -8.22 3.29 -1.86
C HIS A 58 -8.21 2.57 -3.22
N PRO A 59 -9.25 1.78 -3.55
CA PRO A 59 -9.45 1.29 -4.90
C PRO A 59 -10.17 2.33 -5.77
N THR A 60 -10.01 2.26 -7.09
CA THR A 60 -10.84 2.99 -8.05
C THR A 60 -11.51 1.99 -9.02
N PRO A 61 -12.66 1.38 -8.63
CA PRO A 61 -13.30 0.31 -9.39
C PRO A 61 -13.69 0.70 -10.81
N ASN A 62 -14.17 1.94 -10.99
CA ASN A 62 -14.57 2.48 -12.30
C ASN A 62 -13.42 2.56 -13.32
N ARG A 63 -12.17 2.38 -12.88
CA ARG A 63 -10.97 2.41 -13.72
C ARG A 63 -10.22 1.08 -13.73
N ASN A 64 -10.80 0.02 -13.14
CA ASN A 64 -10.11 -1.25 -12.91
C ASN A 64 -8.74 -1.03 -12.23
N ASP A 65 -8.65 -0.04 -11.35
CA ASP A 65 -7.43 0.32 -10.63
C ASP A 65 -7.56 -0.18 -9.19
N PRO A 66 -6.86 -1.26 -8.81
CA PRO A 66 -7.02 -1.90 -7.52
C PRO A 66 -6.52 -1.00 -6.38
N TYR A 67 -6.66 -1.46 -5.13
CA TYR A 67 -6.23 -0.73 -3.95
C TYR A 67 -4.79 -0.23 -4.07
N HIS A 68 -4.62 1.10 -4.00
CA HIS A 68 -3.33 1.75 -4.14
C HIS A 68 -3.21 2.98 -3.24
N GLY A 69 -1.98 3.35 -2.91
CA GLY A 69 -1.65 4.62 -2.29
C GLY A 69 -1.08 5.60 -3.32
N SER A 70 -1.52 6.85 -3.28
CA SER A 70 -1.06 7.90 -4.19
C SER A 70 -0.05 8.82 -3.51
N VAL A 71 1.05 9.10 -4.20
CA VAL A 71 2.08 10.03 -3.71
C VAL A 71 2.50 11.04 -4.76
N VAL A 72 2.94 12.21 -4.29
CA VAL A 72 3.61 13.23 -5.10
C VAL A 72 5.07 13.31 -4.68
N LEU A 73 5.99 13.21 -5.64
CA LEU A 73 7.42 13.30 -5.42
C LEU A 73 7.92 14.69 -5.81
N LEU A 74 8.65 15.34 -4.90
CA LEU A 74 9.08 16.73 -5.03
C LEU A 74 10.59 16.87 -5.03
N ASP A 75 11.08 17.88 -5.75
CA ASP A 75 12.46 18.31 -5.71
C ASP A 75 12.73 19.28 -4.54
N LYS A 76 13.98 19.74 -4.44
CA LYS A 76 14.44 20.67 -3.40
C LYS A 76 13.75 22.03 -3.41
N GLU A 77 13.13 22.41 -4.53
CA GLU A 77 12.37 23.65 -4.65
C GLU A 77 10.88 23.44 -4.32
N GLY A 78 10.49 22.22 -3.94
CA GLY A 78 9.09 21.84 -3.72
C GLY A 78 8.30 21.65 -5.01
N LYS A 79 8.96 21.60 -6.17
CA LYS A 79 8.30 21.38 -7.46
C LYS A 79 8.08 19.89 -7.69
N ARG A 80 6.95 19.56 -8.33
CA ARG A 80 6.59 18.18 -8.65
C ARG A 80 7.51 17.60 -9.72
N VAL A 81 8.27 16.56 -9.34
CA VAL A 81 9.05 15.74 -10.27
C VAL A 81 8.14 14.77 -11.00
N THR A 82 7.33 14.01 -10.25
CA THR A 82 6.31 13.08 -10.74
C THR A 82 5.33 12.74 -9.62
N SER A 83 4.31 11.94 -9.91
CA SER A 83 3.50 11.23 -8.91
C SER A 83 3.59 9.73 -9.15
N ALA A 84 3.23 8.95 -8.14
CA ALA A 84 3.20 7.51 -8.24
C ALA A 84 1.98 6.91 -7.52
N HIS A 85 1.51 5.79 -8.04
CA HIS A 85 0.62 4.86 -7.36
C HIS A 85 1.42 3.65 -6.93
N ALA A 86 1.42 3.32 -5.64
CA ALA A 86 1.99 2.08 -5.14
C ALA A 86 0.88 1.11 -4.75
N TYR A 87 1.05 -0.13 -5.16
CA TYR A 87 0.11 -1.22 -4.96
C TYR A 87 0.66 -2.18 -3.90
N LEU A 88 -0.25 -2.86 -3.20
CA LEU A 88 0.10 -3.80 -2.13
C LEU A 88 0.98 -4.95 -2.60
N ASN A 89 0.88 -5.30 -3.88
CA ASN A 89 1.71 -6.33 -4.48
C ASN A 89 3.15 -5.85 -4.78
N GLY A 90 3.54 -4.64 -4.36
CA GLY A 90 4.86 -4.05 -4.58
C GLY A 90 5.09 -3.49 -5.98
N TYR A 91 4.04 -3.40 -6.81
CA TYR A 91 4.09 -2.64 -8.05
C TYR A 91 4.01 -1.15 -7.77
N VAL A 92 4.78 -0.34 -8.48
CA VAL A 92 4.76 1.13 -8.41
C VAL A 92 4.70 1.70 -9.81
N LYS A 93 3.64 2.48 -10.08
CA LYS A 93 3.37 3.10 -11.37
C LYS A 93 3.55 4.61 -11.26
N PHE A 94 4.46 5.18 -12.04
CA PHE A 94 4.69 6.61 -12.08
C PHE A 94 3.82 7.27 -13.16
N SER A 95 3.30 8.46 -12.92
CA SER A 95 2.43 9.13 -13.91
C SER A 95 3.15 9.64 -15.15
N ARG A 96 4.48 9.75 -15.12
CA ARG A 96 5.33 10.09 -16.27
C ARG A 96 6.11 8.85 -16.74
N GLU A 97 5.39 7.83 -17.19
CA GLU A 97 5.97 6.51 -17.52
C GLU A 97 7.07 6.55 -18.59
N THR A 98 6.98 7.52 -19.52
CA THR A 98 8.00 7.73 -20.55
C THR A 98 9.35 8.17 -19.98
N ALA A 99 9.35 8.84 -18.82
CA ALA A 99 10.56 9.29 -18.13
C ALA A 99 10.94 8.37 -16.96
N PHE A 100 9.95 7.76 -16.30
CA PHE A 100 10.13 6.93 -15.11
C PHE A 100 9.38 5.61 -15.29
N LYS A 101 10.12 4.55 -15.63
CA LYS A 101 9.52 3.23 -15.85
C LYS A 101 8.85 2.72 -14.57
N PRO A 102 7.70 2.03 -14.67
CA PRO A 102 7.12 1.33 -13.54
C PRO A 102 8.08 0.30 -12.95
N VAL A 103 8.01 0.10 -11.64
CA VAL A 103 8.88 -0.83 -10.91
C VAL A 103 8.04 -1.91 -10.24
N LYS A 104 8.55 -3.13 -10.20
CA LYS A 104 7.96 -4.25 -9.45
C LYS A 104 8.97 -4.75 -8.43
N LEU A 105 8.68 -4.52 -7.14
CA LEU A 105 9.46 -4.99 -6.02
C LEU A 105 8.67 -6.02 -5.19
N PRO A 106 9.35 -6.77 -4.30
CA PRO A 106 8.66 -7.55 -3.28
C PRO A 106 7.77 -6.66 -2.40
N PRO A 107 6.53 -7.09 -2.08
CA PRO A 107 5.64 -6.41 -1.15
C PRO A 107 6.32 -6.05 0.18
N ILE A 108 5.92 -4.94 0.80
CA ILE A 108 6.37 -4.58 2.14
C ILE A 108 5.71 -5.49 3.19
N PRO A 109 6.48 -6.11 4.10
CA PRO A 109 5.91 -6.81 5.24
C PRO A 109 5.00 -5.88 6.06
N GLY A 110 3.79 -6.32 6.39
CA GLY A 110 2.81 -5.50 7.11
C GLY A 110 1.97 -4.59 6.22
N ALA A 111 2.13 -4.62 4.89
CA ALA A 111 1.14 -4.05 3.98
C ALA A 111 -0.23 -4.73 4.20
N PRO A 112 -1.35 -3.99 4.10
CA PRO A 112 -2.69 -4.55 4.19
C PRO A 112 -2.86 -5.75 3.25
N VAL A 113 -3.41 -6.85 3.75
CA VAL A 113 -3.79 -8.01 2.93
C VAL A 113 -5.29 -7.91 2.69
N PHE A 114 -5.69 -7.52 1.48
CA PHE A 114 -7.07 -7.70 1.06
C PHE A 114 -7.20 -9.08 0.44
N PRO A 115 -8.23 -9.87 0.82
CA PRO A 115 -8.54 -11.09 0.09
C PRO A 115 -8.79 -10.73 -1.38
N PRO A 116 -8.41 -11.58 -2.33
CA PRO A 116 -8.73 -11.35 -3.74
C PRO A 116 -10.25 -11.15 -3.88
N GLU A 117 -10.66 -10.11 -4.62
CA GLU A 117 -12.06 -9.91 -5.01
C GLU A 117 -12.55 -11.21 -5.69
N GLY A 118 -13.37 -11.97 -4.98
CA GLY A 118 -13.76 -13.32 -5.39
C GLY A 118 -14.21 -14.28 -4.28
N ILE A 119 -14.17 -13.89 -3.01
CA ILE A 119 -14.90 -14.61 -1.96
C ILE A 119 -16.01 -13.70 -1.47
N GLU A 120 -17.19 -13.81 -2.10
CA GLU A 120 -18.42 -13.33 -1.50
C GLU A 120 -18.43 -13.75 -0.04
N THR A 121 -18.65 -12.79 0.85
CA THR A 121 -18.89 -13.06 2.25
C THR A 121 -20.10 -13.97 2.33
N VAL A 122 -19.86 -15.28 2.40
CA VAL A 122 -20.91 -16.27 2.65
C VAL A 122 -21.51 -15.86 3.97
N LYS A 123 -22.72 -15.32 3.87
CA LYS A 123 -23.63 -14.99 4.95
C LYS A 123 -23.52 -16.11 5.98
N SER A 124 -22.85 -15.86 7.10
CA SER A 124 -22.82 -16.80 8.22
C SER A 124 -24.21 -16.75 8.86
N SER A 125 -25.15 -17.44 8.24
CA SER A 125 -26.31 -17.97 8.91
C SER A 125 -25.82 -18.95 9.97
N SER A 126 -25.73 -18.48 11.20
CA SER A 126 -25.54 -19.34 12.37
C SER A 126 -26.74 -20.30 12.46
N PRO A 127 -26.53 -21.62 12.48
CA PRO A 127 -27.59 -22.56 12.83
C PRO A 127 -27.75 -22.63 14.34
N SER A 128 -29.01 -22.47 14.75
CA SER A 128 -29.70 -22.97 15.95
C SER A 128 -28.85 -23.49 17.13
N GLY A 129 -28.93 -22.76 18.24
CA GLY A 129 -28.68 -23.28 19.60
C GLY A 129 -29.95 -23.10 20.44
N SER A 130 -30.78 -24.14 20.45
CA SER A 130 -31.95 -24.28 21.33
C SER A 130 -31.56 -24.10 22.79
N ASN A 131 -32.17 -23.15 23.50
CA ASN A 131 -32.27 -23.21 24.95
C ASN A 131 -33.73 -23.02 25.35
N GLN A 132 -34.37 -24.17 25.55
CA GLN A 132 -35.62 -24.34 26.25
C GLN A 132 -35.42 -23.85 27.70
N SER A 133 -36.15 -22.83 28.13
CA SER A 133 -36.36 -22.59 29.56
C SER A 133 -37.84 -22.38 29.80
N THR A 134 -38.37 -23.24 30.65
CA THR A 134 -39.77 -23.32 31.03
C THR A 134 -39.98 -22.47 32.28
N SER A 135 -41.01 -21.64 32.29
CA SER A 135 -41.65 -21.23 33.54
C SER A 135 -43.10 -20.86 33.27
N LYS A 136 -43.99 -21.77 33.68
CA LYS A 136 -45.42 -21.57 33.88
C LYS A 136 -45.67 -20.62 35.07
N THR A 137 -46.93 -20.18 35.16
CA THR A 137 -47.71 -19.70 36.35
C THR A 137 -47.81 -18.18 36.45
N GLY A 138 -48.97 -17.53 36.58
CA GLY A 138 -50.39 -17.88 36.72
C GLY A 138 -51.21 -16.58 36.63
N LYS A 139 -52.39 -16.57 35.99
CA LYS A 139 -53.73 -16.65 36.61
C LYS A 139 -54.03 -15.55 37.66
N LYS A 140 -54.71 -14.48 37.24
CA LYS A 140 -56.07 -14.12 37.68
C LYS A 140 -56.63 -12.99 36.83
#